data_AF-A0A7V4PJJ4-F1
#
_entry.id   AF-A0A7V4PJJ4-F1
#
_cell.length_a   1.000
_cell.length_b   1.000
_cell.length_c   1.000
_cell.angle_alpha   90.00
_cell.angle_beta   90.00
_cell.angle_gamma   90.00
#
_symmetry.space_group_name_H-M   'P 1'
#
loop_
_entity.id
_entity.type
_entity.pdbx_description
1 polymer ?
#
loop_
_entity_poly.entity_id
_entity_poly.type
_entity_poly.pdbx_seq_one_letter_code
_entity_poly.pdbx_strand_id
1 'polypeptide(L)' 'MKVEGMIQELETIIEHSHFTHCFFASNHASNYLPLRVGLPEEKEKALQMIREVLRRKDPALLRPEYLRAL' A
#
# COMPACT_ATOMS: atom_id res chain seq x y z
N MET A 1 -6.51 1.97 16.18
CA MET A 1 -5.73 2.72 15.17
C MET A 1 -6.58 2.84 13.92
N LYS A 2 -6.73 4.05 13.34
CA LYS A 2 -7.44 4.22 12.07
C LYS A 2 -6.59 3.64 10.95
N VAL A 3 -7.14 2.70 10.19
CA VAL A 3 -6.52 2.04 9.02
C VAL A 3 -5.95 3.04 8.01
N GLU A 4 -6.57 4.23 7.91
CA GLU A 4 -6.12 5.34 7.08
C GLU A 4 -4.66 5.75 7.37
N GLY A 5 -4.22 5.76 8.64
CA GLY A 5 -2.87 6.18 9.00
C GLY A 5 -1.78 5.23 8.47
N MET A 6 -2.04 3.93 8.45
CA MET A 6 -1.09 2.93 7.96
C MET A 6 -0.92 2.98 6.44
N ILE A 7 -1.98 3.32 5.70
CA ILE A 7 -1.91 3.50 4.25
C ILE A 7 -1.12 4.78 3.91
N GLN A 8 -1.28 5.85 4.69
CA GLN A 8 -0.49 7.09 4.54
C GLN A 8 1.00 6.86 4.85
N GLU A 9 1.32 6.06 5.87
CA GLU A 9 2.70 5.66 6.14
C GLU A 9 3.31 4.88 4.96
N LEU A 10 2.53 3.98 4.35
CA LEU A 10 2.96 3.24 3.16
C LEU A 10 3.24 4.16 1.96
N GLU A 11 2.38 5.14 1.72
CA GLU A 11 2.60 6.19 0.71
C GLU A 11 3.94 6.88 0.94
N THR A 12 4.17 7.33 2.17
CA THR A 12 5.36 8.08 2.57
C THR A 12 6.64 7.26 2.35
N ILE A 13 6.63 5.98 2.74
CA ILE A 13 7.77 5.06 2.55
C ILE A 13 8.13 4.94 1.08
N ILE A 14 7.14 4.71 0.20
CA ILE A 14 7.38 4.52 -1.23
C ILE A 14 7.80 5.82 -1.89
N GLU A 15 7.17 6.94 -1.53
CA GLU A 15 7.49 8.27 -2.06
C GLU A 15 8.95 8.64 -1.79
N HIS A 16 9.48 8.32 -0.62
CA HIS A 16 10.87 8.60 -0.24
C HIS A 16 11.84 7.45 -0.55
N SER A 17 11.37 6.35 -1.14
CA SER A 17 12.22 5.24 -1.57
C SER A 17 12.88 5.55 -2.92
N HIS A 18 14.21 5.56 -2.93
CA HIS A 18 15.03 5.79 -4.13
C HIS A 18 15.84 4.54 -4.53
N PHE A 19 15.31 3.36 -4.19
CA PHE A 19 15.98 2.10 -4.50
C PHE A 19 15.92 1.79 -6.01
N THR A 20 16.95 1.10 -6.48
CA THR A 20 17.05 0.58 -7.85
C THR A 20 17.04 -0.94 -7.83
N HIS A 21 16.31 -1.58 -8.76
CA HIS A 21 16.18 -3.04 -8.86
C HIS A 21 15.68 -3.68 -7.55
N CYS A 22 14.76 -3.02 -6.86
CA CYS A 22 14.27 -3.44 -5.56
C CYS A 22 12.81 -3.91 -5.67
N PHE A 23 12.52 -5.06 -5.05
CA PHE A 23 11.16 -5.52 -4.89
C PHE A 23 10.65 -5.13 -3.50
N PHE A 24 9.66 -4.24 -3.47
CA PHE A 24 8.97 -3.82 -2.25
C PHE A 24 7.64 -4.57 -2.14
N ALA A 25 7.43 -5.28 -1.03
CA ALA A 25 6.17 -5.94 -0.74
C ALA A 25 5.69 -5.56 0.67
N SER A 26 4.43 -5.16 0.77
CA SER A 26 3.75 -4.99 2.04
C SER A 26 2.53 -5.91 2.09
N ASN A 27 2.61 -6.88 3.00
CA ASN A 27 1.54 -7.80 3.35
C ASN A 27 0.97 -7.51 4.74
N HIS A 28 1.22 -6.31 5.27
CA HIS A 28 1.02 -6.00 6.68
C HIS A 28 -0.40 -6.35 7.12
N ALA A 29 -0.55 -7.19 8.16
CA ALA A 29 -1.85 -7.72 8.59
C ALA A 29 -2.90 -6.62 8.91
N SER A 30 -2.41 -5.47 9.36
CA SER A 30 -3.22 -4.28 9.65
C SER A 30 -3.48 -3.37 8.44
N ASN A 31 -2.80 -3.59 7.31
CA ASN A 31 -2.95 -2.84 6.07
C ASN A 31 -3.61 -3.70 5.00
N TYR A 32 -4.83 -3.34 4.65
CA TYR A 32 -5.72 -4.14 3.82
C TYR A 32 -5.40 -4.09 2.31
N LEU A 33 -4.38 -3.32 1.91
CA LEU A 33 -3.95 -3.17 0.53
C LEU A 33 -2.69 -4.02 0.29
N PRO A 34 -2.81 -5.24 -0.28
CA PRO A 34 -1.65 -6.02 -0.67
C PRO A 34 -0.90 -5.25 -1.77
N LEU A 35 0.32 -4.83 -1.47
CA LEU A 35 1.12 -4.03 -2.39
C LEU A 35 2.42 -4.76 -2.74
N ARG A 36 2.71 -4.84 -4.04
CA ARG A 36 3.93 -5.39 -4.61
C ARG A 36 4.40 -4.41 -5.69
N VAL A 37 5.64 -3.94 -5.56
CA VAL A 37 6.18 -2.87 -6.40
C VAL A 37 7.63 -3.19 -6.75
N GLY A 38 7.95 -3.24 -8.04
CA GLY A 38 9.32 -3.12 -8.52
C GLY A 38 9.75 -1.66 -8.57
N LEU A 39 10.74 -1.28 -7.78
CA LEU A 39 11.31 0.07 -7.77
C LEU A 39 12.57 0.15 -8.66
N PRO A 40 12.72 1.24 -9.45
CA PRO A 40 11.86 2.43 -9.49
C PRO A 40 10.69 2.36 -10.48
N GLU A 41 10.62 1.34 -11.33
CA GLU A 41 9.78 1.30 -12.53
C GLU A 41 8.28 1.40 -12.23
N GLU A 42 7.83 0.80 -11.13
CA GLU A 42 6.42 0.77 -10.73
C GLU A 42 6.07 1.78 -9.62
N LYS A 43 7.03 2.62 -9.21
CA LYS A 43 6.86 3.56 -8.09
C LYS A 43 5.64 4.46 -8.27
N GLU A 44 5.53 5.13 -9.40
CA GLU A 44 4.46 6.11 -9.65
C GLU A 44 3.08 5.43 -9.70
N LYS A 45 3.01 4.26 -10.33
CA LYS A 45 1.79 3.43 -10.39
C LYS A 45 1.35 3.01 -8.99
N ALA A 46 2.29 2.63 -8.13
CA ALA A 46 1.99 2.28 -6.73
C ALA A 46 1.47 3.48 -5.94
N LEU A 47 2.10 4.66 -6.06
CA LEU A 47 1.66 5.89 -5.40
C LEU A 47 0.24 6.30 -5.83
N GLN A 48 -0.06 6.22 -7.13
CA GLN A 48 -1.41 6.50 -7.63
C GLN A 48 -2.47 5.55 -7.06
N MET A 49 -2.16 4.25 -6.96
CA MET A 49 -3.06 3.27 -6.35
C MET A 49 -3.31 3.60 -4.87
N ILE A 50 -2.26 3.91 -4.11
CA ILE A 50 -2.36 4.23 -2.68
C ILE A 50 -3.21 5.49 -2.48
N ARG A 51 -2.95 6.55 -3.26
CA ARG A 51 -3.71 7.81 -3.23
C ARG A 51 -5.18 7.60 -3.57
N GLU A 52 -5.49 6.70 -4.51
CA GLU A 52 -6.87 6.40 -4.87
C GLU A 52 -7.62 5.69 -3.75
N VAL A 53 -6.96 4.76 -3.05
CA VAL A 53 -7.52 4.08 -1.87
C VAL A 53 -7.77 5.08 -0.74
N LEU A 54 -6.80 5.97 -0.46
CA LEU A 54 -6.94 7.04 0.53
C LEU A 54 -8.07 8.02 0.20
N ARG A 55 -8.22 8.37 -1.09
CA ARG A 55 -9.28 9.25 -1.58
C ARG A 55 -10.67 8.63 -1.45
N ARG A 56 -10.82 7.37 -1.89
CA ARG A 56 -12.12 6.69 -1.88
C ARG A 56 -12.61 6.38 -0.47
N LYS A 57 -11.70 6.22 0.50
CA LYS A 57 -12.01 5.79 1.88
C LYS A 57 -12.91 4.55 1.92
N ASP A 58 -12.86 3.74 0.87
CA ASP A 58 -13.81 2.65 0.66
C ASP A 58 -13.25 1.34 1.23
N PRO A 59 -13.83 0.83 2.33
CA PRO A 59 -13.42 -0.44 2.90
C PRO A 59 -13.70 -1.64 2.00
N ALA A 60 -14.41 -1.51 0.87
CA ALA A 60 -14.58 -2.59 -0.10
C ALA A 60 -13.34 -2.80 -0.99
N LEU A 61 -12.46 -1.80 -1.14
CA LEU A 61 -11.14 -1.95 -1.78
C LEU A 61 -10.13 -2.66 -0.87
N LEU A 62 -10.50 -2.78 0.40
CA LEU A 62 -9.70 -3.38 1.45
C LEU A 62 -10.08 -4.86 1.55
N ARG A 63 -9.08 -5.74 1.60
CA ARG A 63 -9.33 -7.19 1.60
C ARG A 63 -10.14 -7.61 2.84
N PRO A 64 -11.29 -8.30 2.70
CA PRO A 64 -12.15 -8.63 3.84
C PRO A 64 -11.40 -9.33 4.99
N GLU A 65 -11.76 -9.00 6.24
CA GLU A 65 -11.11 -9.49 7.47
C GLU A 65 -10.94 -11.01 7.50
N TYR A 66 -11.93 -11.76 7.01
CA TYR A 66 -11.95 -13.22 6.99
C TYR A 66 -10.99 -13.84 5.95
N LEU A 67 -10.47 -13.05 5.00
CA LEU A 67 -9.46 -13.48 4.03
C LEU A 67 -8.03 -13.15 4.48
N ARG A 68 -7.87 -12.59 5.69
CA ARG A 68 -6.57 -12.42 6.33
C ARG A 68 -6.09 -13.80 6.81
N ALA A 69 -5.22 -14.43 6.04
CA ALA A 69 -4.35 -15.46 6.59
C ALA A 69 -3.42 -14.75 7.59
N LEU A 70 -3.61 -15.02 8.89
CA LEU A 70 -2.81 -14.53 10.01
C LEU A 70 -1.33 -14.83 9.80
#